data_AF-A0A9Q1FYI3-F1
#
_entry.id   AF-A0A9Q1FYI3-F1
#
_cell.length_a   1.000
_cell.length_b   1.000
_cell.length_c   1.000
_cell.angle_alpha   90.00
_cell.angle_beta   90.00
_cell.angle_gamma   90.00
#
_symmetry.space_group_name_H-M   'P 1'
#
loop_
_entity.id
_entity.type
_entity.pdbx_description
1 polymer ?
#
loop_
_entity_poly.entity_id
_entity_poly.type
_entity_poly.pdbx_seq_one_letter_code
_entity_poly.pdbx_strand_id
1 'polypeptide(L)'
;MIHFDGWSHVYDEWVDSDHPDIHPAGWCEQTGHPLKSPQYDSNTQQLGPREPPASGQTSFSSLTCKGINQPRSTKYSFHQRSV
;
A
#
# COMPACT_ATOMS: atom_id res chain seq x y z
N MET A 1 11.34 -12.24 4.39
CA MET A 1 10.23 -12.80 5.18
C MET A 1 9.00 -11.95 4.94
N ILE A 2 7.89 -12.58 4.61
CA ILE A 2 6.59 -11.96 4.40
C ILE A 2 5.70 -12.37 5.56
N HIS A 3 5.08 -11.39 6.20
CA HIS A 3 4.08 -11.58 7.25
C HIS A 3 2.72 -11.19 6.69
N PHE A 4 1.72 -12.04 6.91
CA PHE A 4 0.34 -11.76 6.52
C PHE A 4 -0.40 -11.11 7.68
N ASP A 5 -0.88 -9.88 7.49
CA ASP A 5 -1.59 -9.13 8.53
C ASP A 5 -2.76 -9.94 9.10
N GLY A 6 -2.75 -10.12 10.43
CA GLY A 6 -3.80 -10.84 11.14
C GLY A 6 -3.67 -12.36 11.15
N TRP A 7 -2.62 -12.91 10.56
CA TRP A 7 -2.30 -14.34 10.63
C TRP A 7 -1.20 -14.61 11.67
N SER A 8 -1.17 -15.85 12.18
CA SER A 8 -0.09 -16.28 13.07
C SER A 8 1.25 -16.35 12.33
N HIS A 9 2.35 -16.06 13.02
CA HIS A 9 3.72 -16.13 12.49
C HIS A 9 4.13 -17.50 11.94
N VAL A 10 3.39 -18.57 12.26
CA VAL A 10 3.59 -19.89 11.65
C VAL A 10 3.36 -19.88 10.13
N TYR A 11 2.61 -18.90 9.63
CA TYR A 11 2.35 -18.68 8.21
C TYR A 11 3.32 -17.68 7.58
N ASP A 12 4.35 -17.21 8.30
CA ASP A 12 5.34 -16.31 7.73
C ASP A 12 6.24 -17.07 6.75
N GLU A 13 6.37 -16.55 5.54
CA GLU A 13 7.10 -17.22 4.46
C GLU A 13 8.39 -16.47 4.12
N TRP A 14 9.47 -17.21 3.85
CA TRP A 14 10.68 -16.65 3.28
C TRP A 14 10.62 -16.79 1.77
N VAL A 15 10.58 -15.66 1.10
CA VAL A 15 10.55 -15.56 -0.36
C VAL A 15 11.59 -14.53 -0.79
N ASP A 16 12.15 -14.73 -1.97
CA ASP A 16 13.11 -13.82 -2.57
C ASP A 16 12.44 -12.49 -2.95
N SER A 17 13.21 -11.40 -2.94
CA SER A 17 12.67 -10.06 -3.20
C SER A 17 12.27 -9.82 -4.66
N ASP A 18 12.73 -10.66 -5.57
CA ASP A 18 12.45 -10.64 -7.01
C ASP A 18 11.40 -11.67 -7.44
N HIS A 19 10.74 -12.32 -6.48
CA HIS A 19 9.74 -13.34 -6.77
C HIS A 19 8.55 -12.74 -7.56
N PRO A 20 8.09 -13.39 -8.65
CA PRO A 20 7.11 -12.82 -9.57
C PRO A 20 5.73 -12.60 -8.94
N ASP A 21 5.40 -13.34 -7.88
CA ASP A 21 4.11 -13.22 -7.17
C ASP A 21 4.10 -12.11 -6.10
N ILE A 22 5.19 -11.37 -5.94
CA ILE A 22 5.24 -10.20 -5.05
C ILE A 22 4.91 -8.96 -5.86
N HIS A 23 3.87 -8.24 -5.42
CA HIS A 23 3.37 -7.08 -6.13
C HIS A 23 3.31 -5.84 -5.23
N PRO A 24 3.49 -4.62 -5.79
CA PRO A 24 3.36 -3.39 -5.01
C PRO A 24 1.90 -3.14 -4.59
N ALA A 25 1.72 -2.30 -3.57
CA ALA A 25 0.40 -1.87 -3.13
C ALA A 25 -0.40 -1.25 -4.30
N GLY A 26 -1.66 -1.63 -4.42
CA GLY A 26 -2.56 -1.18 -5.50
C GLY A 26 -2.56 -2.07 -6.77
N TRP A 27 -1.66 -3.06 -6.88
CA TRP A 27 -1.63 -3.94 -8.06
C TRP A 27 -2.95 -4.69 -8.29
N CYS A 28 -3.60 -5.16 -7.24
CA CYS A 28 -4.90 -5.84 -7.32
C CYS A 28 -6.00 -4.94 -7.89
N GLU A 29 -6.05 -3.66 -7.49
CA GLU A 29 -7.02 -2.69 -8.02
C GLU A 29 -6.78 -2.42 -9.51
N GLN A 30 -5.51 -2.28 -9.91
CA GLN A 30 -5.14 -1.99 -11.29
C GLN A 30 -5.42 -3.13 -12.26
N THR A 31 -5.26 -4.37 -11.81
CA THR A 31 -5.45 -5.59 -12.61
C THR A 31 -6.86 -6.16 -12.52
N GLY A 32 -7.67 -5.68 -11.56
CA GLY A 32 -8.98 -6.24 -11.27
C GLY A 32 -8.94 -7.57 -10.50
N HIS A 33 -7.78 -7.93 -9.92
CA HIS A 33 -7.68 -9.10 -9.07
C HIS A 33 -8.33 -8.86 -7.70
N PRO A 34 -9.12 -9.81 -7.17
CA PRO A 34 -9.71 -9.67 -5.85
C PRO A 34 -8.61 -9.66 -4.78
N LEU A 35 -8.60 -8.62 -3.95
CA LEU A 35 -7.72 -8.56 -2.78
C LEU A 35 -8.47 -9.06 -1.55
N LYS A 36 -7.84 -9.98 -0.79
CA LYS A 36 -8.39 -10.50 0.46
C LYS A 36 -8.05 -9.57 1.61
N SER A 37 -9.05 -9.13 2.38
CA SER A 37 -8.83 -8.33 3.58
C SER A 37 -8.07 -9.14 4.66
N PRO A 38 -7.21 -8.48 5.46
CA PRO A 38 -6.57 -9.08 6.63
C PRO A 38 -7.58 -9.72 7.59
N GLN A 39 -7.18 -10.82 8.23
CA GLN A 39 -8.02 -11.49 9.23
C GLN A 39 -7.85 -10.79 10.58
N TYR A 40 -8.75 -9.89 10.94
CA TYR A 40 -8.78 -9.37 12.31
C TYR A 40 -9.62 -10.31 13.16
N ASP A 41 -8.98 -11.12 14.00
CA ASP A 41 -9.69 -11.69 15.15
C ASP A 41 -10.05 -10.54 16.09
N SER A 42 -11.28 -10.53 16.60
CA SER A 42 -11.76 -9.50 17.53
C SER A 42 -10.95 -9.40 18.84
N ASN A 43 -10.02 -10.33 19.08
CA ASN A 43 -9.11 -10.34 20.22
C ASN A 43 -7.77 -9.62 19.93
N THR A 44 -7.37 -9.45 18.67
CA THR A 44 -6.05 -8.91 18.30
C THR A 44 -6.06 -7.38 18.11
N GLN A 45 -7.05 -6.70 18.67
CA GLN A 45 -6.95 -5.26 18.81
C GLN A 45 -5.81 -4.95 19.78
N GLN A 46 -4.84 -4.19 19.26
CA GLN A 46 -3.96 -3.24 19.95
C GLN A 46 -2.54 -3.70 20.28
N LEU A 47 -1.65 -3.54 19.30
CA LEU A 47 -0.27 -3.07 19.55
C LEU A 47 0.00 -1.70 18.87
N GLY A 48 -1.04 -0.93 18.55
CA GLY A 48 -0.92 0.48 18.18
C GLY A 48 -1.35 1.37 19.36
N PRO A 49 -0.67 2.50 19.64
CA PRO A 49 -1.12 3.46 20.64
C PRO A 49 -2.56 3.89 20.35
N ARG A 50 -3.45 3.59 21.29
CA ARG A 50 -4.86 3.98 21.27
C ARG A 50 -4.97 5.47 21.55
N GLU A 51 -5.04 6.29 20.50
CA GLU A 51 -5.51 7.67 20.64
C GLU A 51 -7.01 7.64 21.03
N PRO A 52 -7.44 8.40 22.06
CA PRO A 52 -8.83 8.40 22.50
C PRO A 52 -9.76 9.03 21.44
N PRO A 53 -11.03 8.59 21.36
CA PRO A 53 -11.96 9.10 20.37
C PRO A 53 -12.41 10.51 20.76
N ALA A 54 -11.87 11.53 20.09
CA ALA A 54 -12.51 12.82 20.03
C ALA A 54 -13.73 12.69 19.09
N SER A 55 -14.93 12.77 19.68
CA SER A 55 -16.20 12.94 18.97
C SER A 55 -16.09 14.02 17.89
N GLY A 56 -16.31 13.64 16.64
CA GLY A 56 -16.37 14.60 15.54
C GLY A 56 -16.48 13.90 14.20
N GLN A 57 -17.67 13.98 13.60
CA GLN A 57 -18.04 13.56 12.26
C GLN A 57 -16.95 13.87 11.22
N THR A 58 -16.71 12.98 10.24
CA THR A 58 -16.91 13.31 8.81
C THR A 58 -16.79 12.04 7.96
N SER A 59 -17.65 11.99 6.96
CA SER A 59 -17.79 11.03 5.89
C SER A 59 -16.45 10.61 5.27
N PHE A 60 -16.34 9.34 4.85
CA PHE A 60 -15.35 8.90 3.86
C PHE A 60 -15.46 9.82 2.64
N SER A 61 -14.63 10.86 2.60
CA SER A 61 -14.50 11.69 1.41
C SER A 61 -13.71 10.84 0.43
N SER A 62 -14.41 10.28 -0.55
CA SER A 62 -13.81 9.70 -1.74
C SER A 62 -12.73 10.67 -2.22
N LEU A 63 -11.48 10.22 -2.21
CA LEU A 63 -10.35 11.00 -2.70
C LEU A 63 -10.65 11.35 -4.16
N THR A 64 -11.10 12.57 -4.38
CA THR A 64 -11.40 13.06 -5.71
C THR A 64 -10.07 13.35 -6.36
N CYS A 65 -9.67 12.53 -7.33
CA CYS A 65 -8.55 12.78 -8.22
C CYS A 65 -8.87 14.01 -9.08
N LYS A 66 -8.52 15.21 -8.59
CA LYS A 66 -8.60 16.44 -9.37
C LYS A 66 -7.35 16.51 -10.27
N GLY A 67 -7.55 16.36 -11.56
CA GLY A 67 -6.53 16.48 -12.58
C GLY A 67 -5.84 17.84 -12.57
N ILE A 68 -4.53 17.84 -12.36
CA ILE A 68 -3.67 18.99 -12.60
C ILE A 68 -3.41 19.05 -14.10
N ASN A 69 -4.06 20.01 -14.74
CA ASN A 69 -3.73 20.42 -16.11
C ASN A 69 -2.29 20.96 -16.11
N GLN A 70 -1.44 20.38 -16.95
CA GLN A 70 -0.06 20.82 -17.16
C GLN A 70 0.02 22.28 -17.62
N PRO A 71 1.17 22.94 -17.40
CA PRO A 71 1.96 23.26 -18.58
C PRO A 71 3.47 23.04 -18.41
N ARG A 72 4.05 22.34 -19.40
CA ARG A 72 5.42 22.46 -19.93
C ARG A 72 6.60 22.46 -18.94
N SER A 73 7.39 21.39 -18.98
CA SER A 73 8.71 21.49 -19.62
C SER A 73 9.26 20.11 -19.98
N THR A 74 9.40 19.91 -21.28
CA THR A 74 10.19 18.87 -21.92
C THR A 74 11.67 19.04 -21.57
N LYS A 75 12.33 17.92 -21.24
CA LYS A 75 13.75 17.57 -21.47
C LYS A 75 14.45 17.05 -20.21
N TYR A 76 14.29 15.75 -19.94
CA TYR A 76 15.42 14.99 -19.39
C TYR A 76 16.36 14.66 -20.54
N SER A 77 17.52 15.30 -20.59
CA SER A 77 18.62 14.92 -21.48
C SER A 77 19.96 15.37 -20.89
N PHE A 78 20.92 14.45 -21.03
CA PHE A 78 22.37 14.53 -20.82
C PHE A 78 22.89 14.35 -19.37
N HIS A 79 23.95 13.58 -19.09
CA HIS A 79 25.13 13.25 -19.89
C HIS A 79 25.65 11.80 -19.69
N GLN A 80 26.02 11.16 -20.80
CA GLN A 80 27.05 10.12 -20.85
C GLN A 80 28.37 10.75 -20.37
N ARG A 81 28.99 10.20 -19.32
CA ARG A 81 30.38 10.55 -18.96
C ARG A 81 31.24 9.30 -19.13
N SER A 82 31.78 9.13 -20.33
CA SER A 82 32.98 8.33 -20.54
C SER A 82 34.19 9.22 -20.28
N VAL A 83 35.00 8.86 -19.29
CA VAL A 83 36.43 9.16 -19.22
C VAL A 83 37.16 7.88 -18.83
#